data_AF-A0A6A4HV47-F1
#
_entry.id   AF-A0A6A4HV47-F1
#
_cell.length_a   1.000
_cell.length_b   1.000
_cell.length_c   1.000
_cell.angle_alpha   90.00
_cell.angle_beta   90.00
_cell.angle_gamma   90.00
#
_symmetry.space_group_name_H-M   'P 1'
#
loop_
_entity.id
_entity.type
_entity.pdbx_description
1 polymer ?
#
loop_
_entity_poly.entity_id
_entity_poly.type
_entity_poly.pdbx_seq_one_letter_code
_entity_poly.pdbx_strand_id
1 'polypeptide(L)'
;MPGEKHKISRPSSIEMIQALNVLKRLRSSLVAGEEHTGDQIEDSDLSQDKLEDMIVQSKMSGTRTLNFSSASEETLTKLNIVQRCCLKLKSDSEERIKRSKSIGKDEFWSSAQMYLHLALLERLVPRENETTSRPWIDTFFYRASAMVASGKRMVINMEHVMPTSSMNTGFTYYTAVIAENSAAAAYHGNPGIASARMLKTGFFVTEAQKGPLFEHIPHAVCQLYASSKQIRKDTVRGALTNGHEWMFIIFSLNKDGNGASYKLSTLIQYTVINDSLDGYGDLKPVQPWPDIIAGILLDWTQKSFDDLDNDDWFEVVA
;
A
#
# COMPACT_ATOMS: atom_id res chain seq x y z
N MET A 1 -1.75 36.71 -28.69
CA MET A 1 -2.67 36.76 -27.54
C MET A 1 -2.20 35.74 -26.52
N PRO A 2 -1.47 36.14 -25.46
CA PRO A 2 -1.05 35.22 -24.40
C PRO A 2 -2.16 35.05 -23.36
N GLY A 3 -2.50 33.80 -23.04
CA GLY A 3 -3.54 33.44 -22.07
C GLY A 3 -3.14 33.72 -20.62
N GLU A 4 -4.03 34.40 -19.89
CA GLU A 4 -3.89 34.69 -18.47
C GLU A 4 -3.93 33.41 -17.63
N LYS A 5 -2.87 33.18 -16.85
CA LYS A 5 -2.84 32.13 -15.83
C LYS A 5 -3.57 32.62 -14.58
N HIS A 6 -4.73 32.06 -14.27
CA HIS A 6 -5.41 32.32 -13.00
C HIS A 6 -4.60 31.77 -11.82
N LYS A 7 -4.08 32.69 -11.01
CA LYS A 7 -3.43 32.40 -9.72
C LYS A 7 -4.52 32.06 -8.70
N ILE A 8 -4.64 30.81 -8.30
CA ILE A 8 -5.51 30.41 -7.18
C ILE A 8 -4.84 30.90 -5.89
N SER A 9 -5.42 31.94 -5.28
CA SER A 9 -4.98 32.47 -3.99
C SER A 9 -5.34 31.48 -2.86
N ARG A 10 -4.36 31.20 -2.00
CA ARG A 10 -4.60 30.46 -0.75
C ARG A 10 -5.56 31.26 0.14
N PRO A 11 -6.58 30.61 0.75
CA PRO A 11 -7.48 31.31 1.64
C PRO A 11 -6.71 31.86 2.84
N SER A 12 -7.02 33.11 3.19
CA SER A 12 -6.42 33.77 4.34
C SER A 12 -6.86 33.11 5.65
N SER A 13 -6.08 33.26 6.71
CA SER A 13 -6.44 32.74 8.04
C SER A 13 -7.81 33.24 8.53
N ILE A 14 -8.24 34.41 8.05
CA ILE A 14 -9.55 35.00 8.38
C ILE A 14 -10.67 34.24 7.68
N GLU A 15 -10.50 33.86 6.40
CA GLU A 15 -11.49 33.08 5.64
C GLU A 15 -11.66 31.67 6.24
N MET A 16 -10.58 31.06 6.73
CA MET A 16 -10.67 29.76 7.42
C MET A 16 -11.40 29.87 8.76
N ILE A 17 -11.16 30.92 9.54
CA ILE A 17 -11.89 31.16 10.80
C ILE A 17 -13.38 31.41 10.53
N GLN A 18 -13.70 32.13 9.46
CA GLN A 18 -15.09 32.34 9.04
C GLN A 18 -15.75 31.03 8.61
N ALA A 19 -15.08 30.20 7.81
CA ALA A 19 -15.59 28.88 7.44
C ALA A 19 -15.82 27.97 8.64
N LEU A 20 -14.90 27.98 9.62
CA LEU A 20 -15.04 27.24 10.87
C LEU A 20 -16.25 27.73 11.69
N ASN A 21 -16.46 29.04 11.76
CA ASN A 21 -17.61 29.61 12.47
C ASN A 21 -18.94 29.29 11.80
N VAL A 22 -18.98 29.23 10.47
CA VAL A 22 -20.16 28.78 9.70
C VAL A 22 -20.45 27.31 10.00
N LEU A 23 -19.43 26.44 10.01
CA LEU A 23 -19.61 25.01 10.34
C LEU A 23 -20.06 24.80 11.79
N LYS A 24 -19.53 25.59 12.74
CA LYS A 24 -19.99 25.56 14.13
C LYS A 24 -21.46 25.95 14.24
N ARG A 25 -21.90 27.02 13.56
CA ARG A 25 -23.32 27.42 13.51
C ARG A 25 -24.20 26.37 12.86
N LEU A 26 -23.74 25.74 11.77
CA LEU A 26 -24.48 24.68 11.09
C LEU A 26 -24.68 23.48 12.02
N ARG A 27 -23.64 23.08 12.77
CA ARG A 27 -23.73 22.00 13.77
C ARG A 27 -24.70 22.35 14.89
N SER A 28 -24.66 23.57 15.42
CA SER A 28 -25.60 24.03 16.45
C SER A 28 -27.04 24.03 15.93
N SER A 29 -27.24 24.38 14.66
CA SER A 29 -28.56 24.35 14.01
C SER A 29 -29.08 22.93 13.77
N LEU A 30 -28.20 21.94 13.60
CA LEU A 30 -28.58 20.54 13.40
C LEU A 30 -28.92 19.85 14.73
N VAL A 31 -28.33 20.29 15.85
CA VAL A 31 -28.61 19.76 17.19
C VAL A 31 -29.87 20.37 17.81
N ALA A 32 -30.24 21.59 17.42
CA ALA A 32 -31.47 22.24 17.91
C ALA A 32 -32.77 21.76 17.22
N GLY A 33 -32.70 20.70 16.41
CA GLY A 33 -33.83 20.18 15.63
C GLY A 33 -34.65 19.06 16.30
N GLU A 34 -34.29 18.61 17.50
CA GLU A 34 -35.01 17.52 18.18
C GLU A 34 -35.31 17.86 19.66
N GLU A 35 -36.52 18.36 19.90
CA GLU A 35 -37.25 18.28 21.17
C GLU A 35 -38.50 17.41 20.87
N HIS A 36 -38.94 16.40 21.63
CA HIS A 36 -38.71 15.89 22.97
C HIS A 36 -39.16 14.41 23.00
N THR A 37 -38.48 13.55 23.76
CA THR A 37 -39.07 12.80 24.90
C THR A 37 -37.92 12.15 25.67
N GLY A 38 -37.88 12.41 26.97
CA GLY A 38 -36.76 12.09 27.84
C GLY A 38 -36.59 10.61 28.14
N ASP A 39 -35.35 10.24 28.46
CA ASP A 39 -35.05 9.55 29.70
C ASP A 39 -33.57 9.78 30.07
N GLN A 40 -33.33 9.79 31.37
CA GLN A 40 -32.08 10.15 32.03
C GLN A 40 -30.95 9.17 31.69
N ILE A 41 -29.81 9.70 31.23
CA ILE A 41 -28.50 9.04 31.43
C ILE A 41 -27.54 10.12 31.92
N GLU A 42 -26.93 9.85 33.06
CA GLU A 42 -25.90 10.66 33.71
C GLU A 42 -24.78 10.99 32.71
N ASP A 43 -24.70 12.26 32.32
CA ASP A 43 -23.60 12.79 31.54
C ASP A 43 -22.38 12.85 32.45
N SER A 44 -21.56 11.80 32.37
CA SER A 44 -20.20 11.81 32.88
C SER A 44 -19.47 12.95 32.19
N ASP A 45 -19.22 13.99 32.99
CA ASP A 45 -18.41 15.16 32.70
C ASP A 45 -16.97 14.75 32.33
N LEU A 46 -16.80 14.23 31.10
CA LEU A 46 -15.54 14.06 30.42
C LEU A 46 -15.24 15.38 29.73
N SER A 47 -14.75 16.31 30.54
CA SER A 47 -14.38 17.67 30.17
C SER A 47 -13.77 17.75 28.77
N GLN A 48 -14.36 18.62 27.96
CA GLN A 48 -13.89 19.04 26.65
C GLN A 48 -12.42 19.51 26.70
N ASP A 49 -11.96 19.93 27.88
CA ASP A 49 -10.57 20.23 28.21
C ASP A 49 -9.63 19.04 28.07
N LYS A 50 -10.06 17.79 28.31
CA LYS A 50 -9.22 16.59 28.08
C LYS A 50 -9.03 16.29 26.60
N LEU A 51 -10.00 16.64 25.75
CA LEU A 51 -9.90 16.42 24.31
C LEU A 51 -9.05 17.53 23.66
N GLU A 52 -9.19 18.76 24.14
CA GLU A 52 -8.30 19.87 23.75
C GLU A 52 -6.87 19.65 24.27
N ASP A 53 -6.68 19.15 25.50
CA ASP A 53 -5.38 18.74 26.01
C ASP A 53 -4.81 17.53 25.26
N MET A 54 -5.63 16.60 24.73
CA MET A 54 -5.13 15.51 23.89
C MET A 54 -4.67 16.01 22.51
N ILE A 55 -5.36 17.01 21.95
CA ILE A 55 -5.01 17.63 20.66
C ILE A 55 -3.79 18.53 20.83
N VAL A 56 -3.66 19.25 21.94
CA VAL A 56 -2.48 20.08 22.27
C VAL A 56 -1.30 19.23 22.70
N GLN A 57 -1.48 18.14 23.46
CA GLN A 57 -0.42 17.16 23.76
C GLN A 57 0.02 16.37 22.53
N SER A 58 -0.83 16.15 21.51
CA SER A 58 -0.37 15.60 20.22
C SER A 58 0.48 16.59 19.41
N LYS A 59 0.36 17.89 19.69
CA LYS A 59 1.17 18.97 19.08
C LYS A 59 2.42 19.31 19.91
N MET A 60 2.42 19.03 21.23
CA MET A 60 3.55 19.31 22.14
C MET A 60 4.38 18.07 22.49
N SER A 61 3.81 16.87 22.44
CA SER A 61 4.58 15.63 22.32
C SER A 61 5.00 15.58 20.87
N GLY A 62 6.26 15.91 20.59
CA GLY A 62 6.83 15.98 19.25
C GLY A 62 6.72 14.66 18.49
N THR A 63 5.52 14.33 18.02
CA THR A 63 5.29 13.33 17.01
C THR A 63 5.81 13.97 15.74
N ARG A 64 7.14 13.93 15.57
CA ARG A 64 7.81 14.35 14.34
C ARG A 64 7.05 13.67 13.21
N THR A 65 6.30 14.45 12.47
CA THR A 65 5.69 14.03 11.22
C THR A 65 6.86 13.70 10.29
N LEU A 66 7.12 12.41 10.12
CA LEU A 66 8.24 11.93 9.32
C LEU A 66 7.85 12.09 7.85
N ASN A 67 8.40 13.12 7.21
CA ASN A 67 8.36 13.22 5.76
C ASN A 67 9.50 12.36 5.20
N PHE A 68 9.14 11.28 4.50
CA PHE A 68 10.10 10.35 3.93
C PHE A 68 10.41 10.61 2.46
N SER A 69 9.93 11.71 1.87
CA SER A 69 10.17 12.02 0.45
C SER A 69 11.64 12.03 0.03
N SER A 70 12.56 12.17 1.00
CA SER A 70 14.02 12.12 0.82
C SER A 70 14.68 11.05 1.71
N ALA A 71 13.97 9.97 2.01
CA ALA A 71 14.50 8.89 2.84
C ALA A 71 15.75 8.28 2.19
N SER A 72 16.74 8.03 3.02
CA SER A 72 18.07 7.54 2.65
C SER A 72 18.56 6.54 3.69
N GLU A 73 19.72 5.90 3.43
CA GLU A 73 20.37 5.03 4.42
C GLU A 73 20.66 5.74 5.76
N GLU A 74 20.95 7.04 5.73
CA GLU A 74 21.11 7.85 6.93
C GLU A 74 19.79 7.94 7.72
N THR A 75 18.65 7.97 7.03
CA THR A 75 17.33 7.97 7.65
C THR A 75 17.06 6.63 8.34
N LEU A 76 17.38 5.51 7.69
CA LEU A 76 17.28 4.18 8.30
C LEU A 76 18.16 4.06 9.54
N THR A 77 19.40 4.56 9.46
CA THR A 77 20.34 4.58 10.59
C THR A 77 19.79 5.40 11.76
N LYS A 78 19.25 6.60 11.51
CA LYS A 78 18.62 7.47 12.53
C LYS A 78 17.41 6.81 13.20
N LEU A 79 16.68 5.99 12.46
CA LEU A 79 15.54 5.24 12.96
C LEU A 79 15.93 3.89 13.58
N ASN A 80 17.22 3.56 13.64
CA ASN A 80 17.72 2.25 14.09
C ASN A 80 17.06 1.09 13.32
N ILE A 81 16.91 1.26 12.00
CA ILE A 81 16.37 0.25 11.09
C ILE A 81 17.52 -0.42 10.35
N VAL A 82 17.61 -1.74 10.45
CA VAL A 82 18.71 -2.52 9.85
C VAL A 82 18.20 -3.62 8.93
N GLN A 83 18.87 -3.82 7.80
CA GLN A 83 18.64 -5.02 6.99
C GLN A 83 19.23 -6.23 7.72
N ARG A 84 18.43 -7.28 7.95
CA ARG A 84 18.91 -8.50 8.62
C ARG A 84 19.40 -9.57 7.65
N CYS A 85 18.68 -9.79 6.56
CA CYS A 85 19.04 -10.81 5.58
C CYS A 85 18.44 -10.54 4.20
N CYS A 86 18.96 -11.27 3.22
CA CYS A 86 18.38 -11.38 1.89
C CYS A 86 17.50 -12.63 1.82
N LEU A 87 16.41 -12.53 1.06
CA LEU A 87 15.51 -13.63 0.76
C LEU A 87 15.73 -14.07 -0.68
N LYS A 88 15.78 -15.37 -0.93
CA LYS A 88 15.81 -15.92 -2.29
C LYS A 88 14.57 -16.77 -2.52
N LEU A 89 14.10 -16.80 -3.77
CA LEU A 89 12.96 -17.64 -4.13
C LEU A 89 13.32 -19.11 -3.91
N LYS A 90 12.42 -19.89 -3.32
CA LYS A 90 12.63 -21.33 -3.14
C LYS A 90 12.67 -22.07 -4.48
N SER A 91 13.47 -23.13 -4.54
CA SER A 91 13.65 -23.95 -5.75
C SER A 91 12.41 -24.81 -6.08
N ASP A 92 11.55 -25.10 -5.10
CA ASP A 92 10.31 -25.88 -5.23
C ASP A 92 9.14 -25.09 -5.87
N SER A 93 9.44 -24.00 -6.58
CA SER A 93 8.44 -23.08 -7.13
C SER A 93 7.52 -23.70 -8.17
N GLU A 94 7.85 -24.85 -8.78
CA GLU A 94 7.06 -25.43 -9.88
C GLU A 94 5.62 -25.80 -9.45
N GLU A 95 5.45 -26.44 -8.29
CA GLU A 95 4.12 -26.79 -7.78
C GLU A 95 3.32 -25.53 -7.42
N ARG A 96 3.99 -24.52 -6.85
CA ARG A 96 3.38 -23.22 -6.51
C ARG A 96 2.94 -22.48 -7.76
N ILE A 97 3.72 -22.53 -8.85
CA ILE A 97 3.38 -21.95 -10.15
C ILE A 97 2.18 -22.69 -10.76
N LYS A 98 2.18 -24.03 -10.76
CA LYS A 98 1.04 -24.83 -11.25
C LYS A 98 -0.23 -24.49 -10.47
N ARG A 99 -0.12 -24.38 -9.15
CA ARG A 99 -1.22 -23.96 -8.28
C ARG A 99 -1.71 -22.54 -8.63
N SER A 100 -0.80 -21.57 -8.71
CA SER A 100 -1.08 -20.18 -9.10
C SER A 100 -1.82 -20.10 -10.43
N LYS A 101 -1.41 -20.88 -11.44
CA LYS A 101 -2.11 -20.97 -12.74
C LYS A 101 -3.51 -21.57 -12.65
N SER A 102 -3.70 -22.58 -11.79
CA SER A 102 -4.96 -23.31 -11.67
C SER A 102 -6.04 -22.56 -10.90
N ILE A 103 -5.66 -21.79 -9.88
CA ILE A 103 -6.61 -21.03 -9.06
C ILE A 103 -7.15 -19.85 -9.87
N GLY A 104 -8.46 -19.62 -9.86
CA GLY A 104 -9.07 -18.53 -10.63
C GLY A 104 -8.84 -18.65 -12.14
N LYS A 105 -8.68 -19.87 -12.67
CA LYS A 105 -8.50 -20.11 -14.11
C LYS A 105 -9.74 -19.75 -14.94
N ASP A 106 -10.92 -19.83 -14.32
CA ASP A 106 -12.22 -19.57 -14.93
C ASP A 106 -12.69 -18.12 -14.65
N GLU A 107 -11.90 -17.34 -13.92
CA GLU A 107 -12.15 -15.92 -13.64
C GLU A 107 -11.68 -15.04 -14.80
N PHE A 108 -12.21 -13.82 -14.88
CA PHE A 108 -11.83 -12.86 -15.93
C PHE A 108 -10.31 -12.62 -15.98
N TRP A 109 -9.69 -12.42 -14.82
CA TRP A 109 -8.23 -12.30 -14.69
C TRP A 109 -7.56 -13.67 -14.49
N SER A 110 -7.81 -14.60 -15.41
CA SER A 110 -7.07 -15.87 -15.49
C SER A 110 -5.58 -15.64 -15.79
N SER A 111 -4.74 -16.67 -15.61
CA SER A 111 -3.33 -16.59 -16.02
C SER A 111 -3.21 -16.26 -17.51
N ALA A 112 -3.97 -16.95 -18.39
CA ALA A 112 -3.96 -16.65 -19.83
C ALA A 112 -4.33 -15.19 -20.14
N GLN A 113 -5.38 -14.66 -19.49
CA GLN A 113 -5.80 -13.28 -19.72
C GLN A 113 -4.77 -12.26 -19.22
N MET A 114 -4.11 -12.54 -18.08
CA MET A 114 -3.02 -11.72 -17.57
C MET A 114 -1.87 -11.64 -18.60
N TYR A 115 -1.43 -12.77 -19.17
CA TYR A 115 -0.35 -12.76 -20.17
C TYR A 115 -0.74 -11.98 -21.44
N LEU A 116 -1.98 -12.14 -21.91
CA LEU A 116 -2.48 -11.37 -23.06
C LEU A 116 -2.51 -9.87 -22.76
N HIS A 117 -2.93 -9.48 -21.56
CA HIS A 117 -2.98 -8.08 -21.17
C HIS A 117 -1.57 -7.49 -21.00
N LEU A 118 -0.64 -8.22 -20.37
CA LEU A 118 0.76 -7.79 -20.28
C LEU A 118 1.37 -7.58 -21.66
N ALA A 119 1.18 -8.53 -22.60
CA ALA A 119 1.64 -8.37 -23.98
C ALA A 119 1.04 -7.14 -24.67
N LEU A 120 -0.24 -6.84 -24.42
CA LEU A 120 -0.89 -5.62 -24.92
C LEU A 120 -0.24 -4.36 -24.34
N LEU A 121 0.03 -4.32 -23.03
CA LEU A 121 0.69 -3.19 -22.38
C LEU A 121 2.08 -2.96 -22.94
N GLU A 122 2.85 -4.02 -23.21
CA GLU A 122 4.18 -3.90 -23.82
C GLU A 122 4.19 -3.24 -25.20
N ARG A 123 3.10 -3.39 -25.95
CA ARG A 123 2.97 -2.81 -27.28
C ARG A 123 2.43 -1.39 -27.25
N LEU A 124 1.58 -1.06 -26.29
CA LEU A 124 0.77 0.17 -26.32
C LEU A 124 1.20 1.22 -25.32
N VAL A 125 1.86 0.83 -24.22
CA VAL A 125 2.18 1.75 -23.12
C VAL A 125 3.68 2.05 -23.12
N PRO A 126 4.10 3.32 -23.28
CA PRO A 126 5.50 3.69 -23.20
C PRO A 126 6.00 3.61 -21.75
N ARG A 127 7.25 3.20 -21.56
CA ARG A 127 7.88 3.00 -20.24
C ARG A 127 8.59 4.27 -19.75
N GLU A 128 7.89 5.39 -19.73
CA GLU A 128 8.54 6.70 -19.55
C GLU A 128 8.53 7.21 -18.11
N ASN A 129 7.51 6.88 -17.32
CA ASN A 129 7.33 7.42 -15.97
C ASN A 129 6.55 6.49 -15.03
N GLU A 130 6.44 6.88 -13.77
CA GLU A 130 5.74 6.12 -12.73
C GLU A 130 4.24 5.94 -13.04
N THR A 131 3.57 6.98 -13.55
CA THR A 131 2.15 6.88 -13.92
C THR A 131 1.96 5.80 -15.00
N THR A 132 2.91 5.70 -15.92
CA THR A 132 2.87 4.67 -16.96
C THR A 132 3.15 3.27 -16.44
N SER A 133 3.85 3.06 -15.30
CA SER A 133 4.09 1.70 -14.78
C SER A 133 2.86 1.05 -14.13
N ARG A 134 1.88 1.87 -13.71
CA ARG A 134 0.67 1.43 -13.00
C ARG A 134 -0.12 0.32 -13.69
N PRO A 135 -0.40 0.35 -15.01
CA PRO A 135 -1.16 -0.71 -15.67
C PRO A 135 -0.52 -2.10 -15.52
N TRP A 136 0.81 -2.19 -15.50
CA TRP A 136 1.49 -3.46 -15.24
C TRP A 136 1.28 -3.92 -13.80
N ILE A 137 1.44 -3.03 -12.83
CA ILE A 137 1.21 -3.30 -11.41
C ILE A 137 -0.24 -3.75 -11.17
N ASP A 138 -1.21 -3.02 -11.72
CA ASP A 138 -2.64 -3.33 -11.68
C ASP A 138 -2.92 -4.72 -12.22
N THR A 139 -2.30 -5.09 -13.34
CA THR A 139 -2.47 -6.41 -13.97
C THR A 139 -2.09 -7.54 -13.01
N PHE A 140 -0.98 -7.40 -12.27
CA PHE A 140 -0.58 -8.40 -11.28
C PHE A 140 -1.53 -8.45 -10.09
N PHE A 141 -1.98 -7.29 -9.59
CA PHE A 141 -2.96 -7.24 -8.50
C PHE A 141 -4.33 -7.79 -8.92
N TYR A 142 -4.79 -7.51 -10.13
CA TYR A 142 -6.03 -8.05 -10.67
C TYR A 142 -5.95 -9.57 -10.80
N ARG A 143 -4.81 -10.10 -11.29
CA ARG A 143 -4.58 -11.54 -11.26
C ARG A 143 -4.63 -12.09 -9.83
N ALA A 144 -3.93 -11.46 -8.89
CA ALA A 144 -3.95 -11.88 -7.48
C ALA A 144 -5.37 -11.85 -6.89
N SER A 145 -6.18 -10.85 -7.21
CA SER A 145 -7.57 -10.73 -6.76
C SER A 145 -8.47 -11.87 -7.28
N ALA A 146 -8.28 -12.30 -8.52
CA ALA A 146 -9.01 -13.42 -9.11
C ALA A 146 -8.61 -14.78 -8.52
N MET A 147 -7.50 -14.84 -7.77
CA MET A 147 -7.08 -16.06 -7.08
C MET A 147 -7.57 -16.14 -5.63
N VAL A 148 -8.29 -15.12 -5.14
CA VAL A 148 -8.82 -15.12 -3.78
C VAL A 148 -9.91 -16.18 -3.63
N ALA A 149 -9.84 -16.96 -2.55
CA ALA A 149 -10.82 -18.00 -2.26
C ALA A 149 -12.23 -17.43 -2.04
N SER A 150 -13.24 -18.22 -2.37
CA SER A 150 -14.65 -17.87 -2.14
C SER A 150 -14.91 -17.50 -0.67
N GLY A 151 -15.77 -16.50 -0.46
CA GLY A 151 -16.06 -15.91 0.86
C GLY A 151 -15.16 -14.72 1.24
N LYS A 152 -14.02 -14.58 0.57
CA LYS A 152 -13.10 -13.44 0.74
C LYS A 152 -13.06 -12.58 -0.52
N ARG A 153 -12.57 -11.36 -0.35
CA ARG A 153 -12.33 -10.41 -1.43
C ARG A 153 -11.03 -9.64 -1.21
N MET A 154 -10.33 -9.36 -2.29
CA MET A 154 -9.25 -8.38 -2.31
C MET A 154 -9.82 -6.97 -2.60
N VAL A 155 -9.43 -5.99 -1.79
CA VAL A 155 -9.67 -4.56 -2.02
C VAL A 155 -8.32 -3.90 -2.27
N ILE A 156 -8.17 -3.24 -3.41
CA ILE A 156 -6.95 -2.53 -3.77
C ILE A 156 -7.26 -1.04 -3.74
N ASN A 157 -6.55 -0.28 -2.91
CA ASN A 157 -6.59 1.17 -2.95
C ASN A 157 -5.33 1.67 -3.65
N MET A 158 -5.54 2.26 -4.82
CA MET A 158 -4.52 3.00 -5.55
C MET A 158 -4.47 4.42 -4.98
N GLU A 159 -3.26 4.96 -4.79
CA GLU A 159 -3.05 6.32 -4.26
C GLU A 159 -3.65 6.52 -2.86
N HIS A 160 -3.47 5.53 -1.97
CA HIS A 160 -3.88 5.74 -0.58
C HIS A 160 -2.98 6.82 0.04
N VAL A 161 -3.50 8.05 0.14
CA VAL A 161 -2.86 9.12 0.88
C VAL A 161 -2.96 8.76 2.35
N MET A 162 -1.95 8.07 2.87
CA MET A 162 -1.79 7.96 4.31
C MET A 162 -1.74 9.38 4.85
N PRO A 163 -2.52 9.73 5.90
CA PRO A 163 -2.52 11.05 6.49
C PRO A 163 -1.23 11.27 7.29
N THR A 164 -0.10 11.31 6.60
CA THR A 164 1.16 11.89 7.06
C THR A 164 1.21 13.28 6.47
N SER A 165 0.73 14.23 7.27
CA SER A 165 0.72 15.68 7.05
C SER A 165 1.72 16.23 6.01
N SER A 166 1.17 16.97 5.05
CA SER A 166 1.82 18.02 4.26
C SER A 166 3.13 17.63 3.57
N MET A 167 3.05 17.05 2.38
CA MET A 167 3.78 17.53 1.20
C MET A 167 3.46 16.63 -0.01
N ASN A 168 3.35 17.25 -1.18
CA ASN A 168 3.38 16.59 -2.48
C ASN A 168 4.51 15.56 -2.50
N THR A 169 4.18 14.28 -2.54
CA THR A 169 5.15 13.25 -2.90
C THR A 169 4.60 12.59 -4.16
N GLY A 170 5.37 12.65 -5.24
CA GLY A 170 4.97 12.12 -6.54
C GLY A 170 5.07 10.60 -6.60
N PHE A 171 4.64 9.91 -5.55
CA PHE A 171 4.71 8.45 -5.42
C PHE A 171 3.31 7.85 -5.28
N THR A 172 3.12 6.69 -5.89
CA THR A 172 1.88 5.94 -5.89
C THR A 172 2.00 4.79 -4.90
N TYR A 173 1.22 4.86 -3.83
CA TYR A 173 1.09 3.77 -2.87
C TYR A 173 -0.11 2.91 -3.21
N TYR A 174 0.13 1.61 -3.34
CA TYR A 174 -0.92 0.62 -3.37
C TYR A 174 -1.05 0.02 -1.98
N THR A 175 -2.29 -0.09 -1.51
CA THR A 175 -2.60 -1.00 -0.39
C THR A 175 -3.54 -2.07 -0.90
N ALA A 176 -3.22 -3.33 -0.64
CA ALA A 176 -4.12 -4.45 -0.91
C ALA A 176 -4.59 -5.04 0.40
N VAL A 177 -5.89 -5.33 0.51
CA VAL A 177 -6.53 -5.97 1.65
C VAL A 177 -7.25 -7.22 1.20
N ILE A 178 -6.86 -8.41 1.68
CA ILE A 178 -7.69 -9.63 1.57
C ILE A 178 -8.41 -9.87 2.91
N ALA A 179 -9.73 -9.85 2.88
CA ALA A 179 -10.55 -10.12 4.06
C ALA A 179 -11.85 -10.84 3.68
N GLU A 180 -12.58 -11.34 4.68
CA GLU A 180 -13.96 -11.81 4.52
C GLU A 180 -14.82 -10.72 3.88
N ASN A 181 -15.80 -11.10 3.05
CA ASN A 181 -16.57 -10.17 2.23
C ASN A 181 -17.14 -8.96 3.01
N SER A 182 -17.65 -9.17 4.23
CA SER A 182 -18.18 -8.09 5.07
C SER A 182 -17.10 -7.12 5.55
N ALA A 183 -15.94 -7.64 5.98
CA ALA A 183 -14.80 -6.83 6.41
C ALA A 183 -14.14 -6.09 5.24
N ALA A 184 -14.02 -6.77 4.08
CA ALA A 184 -13.55 -6.16 2.84
C ALA A 184 -14.49 -5.03 2.39
N ALA A 185 -15.80 -5.22 2.45
CA ALA A 185 -16.78 -4.18 2.13
C ALA A 185 -16.69 -2.99 3.09
N ALA A 186 -16.53 -3.24 4.40
CA ALA A 186 -16.33 -2.17 5.38
C ALA A 186 -15.04 -1.38 5.12
N TYR A 187 -13.94 -2.07 4.82
CA TYR A 187 -12.68 -1.43 4.46
C TYR A 187 -12.79 -0.64 3.15
N HIS A 188 -13.48 -1.17 2.14
CA HIS A 188 -13.72 -0.46 0.88
C HIS A 188 -14.56 0.80 1.06
N GLY A 189 -15.58 0.78 1.94
CA GLY A 189 -16.42 1.94 2.23
C GLY A 189 -15.71 3.05 3.02
N ASN A 190 -14.71 2.68 3.83
CA ASN A 190 -13.90 3.63 4.58
C ASN A 190 -12.45 3.13 4.67
N PRO A 191 -11.67 3.30 3.59
CA PRO A 191 -10.28 2.89 3.56
C PRO A 191 -9.48 3.84 4.43
N GLY A 192 -9.05 3.37 5.59
CA GLY A 192 -8.29 4.19 6.52
C GLY A 192 -7.60 3.36 7.60
N ILE A 193 -6.69 4.00 8.31
CA ILE A 193 -5.86 3.38 9.36
C ILE A 193 -6.72 2.67 10.41
N ALA A 194 -7.87 3.25 10.79
CA ALA A 194 -8.77 2.66 11.77
C ALA A 194 -9.31 1.30 11.30
N SER A 195 -9.78 1.23 10.05
CA SER A 195 -10.25 -0.01 9.42
C SER A 195 -9.09 -1.02 9.26
N ALA A 196 -7.91 -0.55 8.84
CA ALA A 196 -6.73 -1.40 8.67
C ALA A 196 -6.25 -2.02 10.00
N ARG A 197 -6.33 -1.30 11.13
CA ARG A 197 -6.00 -1.82 12.48
C ARG A 197 -6.83 -3.02 12.88
N MET A 198 -8.10 -3.03 12.47
CA MET A 198 -9.04 -4.09 12.82
C MET A 198 -8.81 -5.38 12.02
N LEU A 199 -8.04 -5.31 10.94
CA LEU A 199 -7.70 -6.47 10.13
C LEU A 199 -6.78 -7.41 10.91
N LYS A 200 -7.12 -8.71 10.89
CA LYS A 200 -6.31 -9.75 11.52
C LYS A 200 -5.13 -10.15 10.65
N THR A 201 -5.31 -10.14 9.33
CA THR A 201 -4.31 -10.32 8.28
C THR A 201 -4.79 -9.55 7.05
N GLY A 202 -4.08 -9.65 5.93
CA GLY A 202 -4.60 -9.19 4.64
C GLY A 202 -3.99 -7.91 4.12
N PHE A 203 -3.23 -7.13 4.89
CA PHE A 203 -2.81 -5.77 4.52
C PHE A 203 -1.40 -5.71 3.92
N PHE A 204 -1.31 -5.50 2.62
CA PHE A 204 -0.05 -5.43 1.88
C PHE A 204 0.20 -4.02 1.35
N VAL A 205 1.42 -3.51 1.49
CA VAL A 205 1.81 -2.18 0.98
C VAL A 205 2.74 -2.35 -0.19
N THR A 206 2.45 -1.70 -1.32
CA THR A 206 3.37 -1.66 -2.46
C THR A 206 3.68 -0.23 -2.83
N GLU A 207 4.98 0.03 -2.96
CA GLU A 207 5.50 1.28 -3.43
C GLU A 207 5.86 1.16 -4.91
N ALA A 208 5.27 2.02 -5.73
CA ALA A 208 5.62 2.13 -7.15
C ALA A 208 6.68 3.21 -7.34
N GLN A 209 7.75 2.89 -8.06
CA GLN A 209 8.87 3.81 -8.30
C GLN A 209 9.33 3.79 -9.76
N LYS A 210 10.00 4.86 -10.18
CA LYS A 210 10.71 4.93 -11.46
C LYS A 210 12.19 4.67 -11.23
N GLY A 211 12.83 3.99 -12.18
CA GLY A 211 14.27 3.81 -12.18
C GLY A 211 14.69 2.59 -11.35
N PRO A 212 15.97 2.53 -10.96
CA PRO A 212 16.51 1.36 -10.26
C PRO A 212 15.93 1.23 -8.85
N LEU A 213 15.23 0.12 -8.58
CA LEU A 213 14.53 -0.07 -7.31
C LEU A 213 15.43 0.03 -6.07
N PHE A 214 16.71 -0.33 -6.18
CA PHE A 214 17.61 -0.30 -5.02
C PHE A 214 17.78 1.10 -4.42
N GLU A 215 17.64 2.16 -5.22
CA GLU A 215 17.74 3.55 -4.74
C GLU A 215 16.54 3.95 -3.86
N HIS A 216 15.45 3.19 -3.95
CA HIS A 216 14.19 3.48 -3.25
C HIS A 216 13.92 2.56 -2.06
N ILE A 217 14.82 1.61 -1.75
CA ILE A 217 14.68 0.72 -0.59
C ILE A 217 14.50 1.51 0.72
N PRO A 218 15.31 2.56 1.02
CA PRO A 218 15.13 3.30 2.26
C PRO A 218 13.76 3.93 2.41
N HIS A 219 13.19 4.41 1.30
CA HIS A 219 11.86 4.99 1.29
C HIS A 219 10.78 3.94 1.53
N ALA A 220 10.79 2.84 0.79
CA ALA A 220 9.85 1.73 0.97
C ALA A 220 9.86 1.17 2.40
N VAL A 221 11.05 1.00 2.98
CA VAL A 221 11.21 0.54 4.36
C VAL A 221 10.66 1.56 5.36
N CYS A 222 10.90 2.86 5.17
CA CYS A 222 10.33 3.90 6.01
C CYS A 222 8.80 3.95 5.94
N GLN A 223 8.22 3.67 4.77
CA GLN A 223 6.77 3.60 4.60
C GLN A 223 6.17 2.38 5.31
N LEU A 224 6.83 1.23 5.26
CA LEU A 224 6.45 0.06 6.07
C LEU A 224 6.59 0.34 7.58
N TYR A 225 7.62 1.08 7.98
CA TYR A 225 7.79 1.54 9.36
C TYR A 225 6.63 2.45 9.81
N ALA A 226 6.25 3.46 9.02
CA ALA A 226 5.11 4.29 9.35
C ALA A 226 3.79 3.51 9.36
N SER A 227 3.59 2.66 8.35
CA SER A 227 2.39 1.83 8.22
C SER A 227 2.24 0.93 9.44
N SER A 228 3.27 0.14 9.79
CA SER A 228 3.27 -0.76 10.95
C SER A 228 2.93 -0.06 12.27
N LYS A 229 3.53 1.11 12.54
CA LYS A 229 3.21 1.94 13.72
C LYS A 229 1.77 2.45 13.67
N GLN A 230 1.31 2.89 12.51
CA GLN A 230 -0.06 3.38 12.33
C GLN A 230 -1.08 2.26 12.52
N ILE A 231 -0.89 1.08 11.93
CA ILE A 231 -1.84 -0.05 12.03
C ILE A 231 -1.63 -0.93 13.26
N ARG A 232 -0.61 -0.61 14.09
CA ARG A 232 -0.25 -1.34 15.32
C ARG A 232 0.02 -2.83 15.06
N LYS A 233 0.85 -3.10 14.06
CA LYS A 233 1.31 -4.45 13.71
C LYS A 233 2.82 -4.48 13.77
N ASP A 234 3.37 -5.50 14.42
CA ASP A 234 4.82 -5.61 14.59
C ASP A 234 5.50 -6.03 13.29
N THR A 235 4.84 -6.86 12.49
CA THR A 235 5.31 -7.28 11.17
C THR A 235 4.35 -6.81 10.09
N VAL A 236 4.90 -6.31 8.98
CA VAL A 236 4.15 -5.94 7.78
C VAL A 236 4.94 -6.38 6.55
N ARG A 237 4.25 -7.01 5.60
CA ARG A 237 4.80 -7.37 4.30
C ARG A 237 4.47 -6.31 3.25
N GLY A 238 5.39 -6.09 2.34
CA GLY A 238 5.20 -5.19 1.22
C GLY A 238 6.06 -5.52 0.01
N ALA A 239 5.97 -4.66 -0.99
CA ALA A 239 6.81 -4.71 -2.19
C ALA A 239 7.23 -3.32 -2.64
N LEU A 240 8.35 -3.29 -3.37
CA LEU A 240 8.85 -2.17 -4.12
C LEU A 240 8.93 -2.60 -5.59
N THR A 241 8.33 -1.82 -6.48
CA THR A 241 8.18 -2.22 -7.88
C THR A 241 8.15 -1.03 -8.85
N ASN A 242 8.54 -1.28 -10.10
CA ASN A 242 8.30 -0.40 -11.23
C ASN A 242 7.41 -1.06 -12.30
N GLY A 243 6.67 -2.11 -11.93
CA GLY A 243 5.87 -2.94 -12.83
C GLY A 243 6.66 -4.09 -13.47
N HIS A 244 7.89 -3.83 -13.90
CA HIS A 244 8.77 -4.84 -14.52
C HIS A 244 9.71 -5.52 -13.53
N GLU A 245 10.07 -4.83 -12.48
CA GLU A 245 10.94 -5.31 -11.42
C GLU A 245 10.18 -5.32 -10.11
N TRP A 246 10.43 -6.34 -9.29
CA TRP A 246 9.75 -6.54 -8.02
C TRP A 246 10.76 -6.94 -6.95
N MET A 247 10.78 -6.20 -5.85
CA MET A 247 11.45 -6.57 -4.61
C MET A 247 10.42 -6.69 -3.50
N PHE A 248 10.41 -7.81 -2.80
CA PHE A 248 9.49 -8.09 -1.71
C PHE A 248 10.18 -7.85 -0.36
N ILE A 249 9.47 -7.21 0.57
CA ILE A 249 10.02 -6.74 1.84
C ILE A 249 9.18 -7.30 3.00
N ILE A 250 9.85 -7.95 3.96
CA ILE A 250 9.26 -8.24 5.28
C ILE A 250 9.87 -7.26 6.27
N PHE A 251 9.02 -6.40 6.83
CA PHE A 251 9.41 -5.41 7.82
C PHE A 251 8.94 -5.84 9.20
N SER A 252 9.79 -5.72 10.22
CA SER A 252 9.48 -6.07 11.62
C SER A 252 10.00 -5.03 12.61
N LEU A 253 9.12 -4.51 13.46
CA LEU A 253 9.48 -3.69 14.62
C LEU A 253 10.26 -4.51 15.64
N ASN A 254 11.24 -3.87 16.30
CA ASN A 254 11.93 -4.51 17.42
C ASN A 254 11.00 -4.62 18.64
N LYS A 255 11.13 -5.69 19.41
CA LYS A 255 10.28 -5.97 20.59
C LYS A 255 10.44 -4.94 21.71
N ASP A 256 11.60 -4.29 21.79
CA ASP A 256 11.88 -3.18 22.72
C ASP A 256 11.24 -1.86 22.26
N GLY A 257 10.58 -1.85 21.10
CA GLY A 257 9.99 -0.66 20.49
C GLY A 257 11.00 0.29 19.87
N ASN A 258 12.31 0.00 19.97
CA ASN A 258 13.40 0.87 19.53
C ASN A 258 13.99 0.39 18.20
N GLY A 259 13.53 1.01 17.13
CA GLY A 259 13.95 0.69 15.76
C GLY A 259 13.24 -0.52 15.17
N ALA A 260 13.81 -1.06 14.10
CA ALA A 260 13.20 -2.13 13.35
C ALA A 260 14.25 -2.94 12.56
N SER A 261 13.78 -3.96 11.87
CA SER A 261 14.57 -4.67 10.89
C SER A 261 13.75 -5.00 9.67
N TYR A 262 14.42 -5.26 8.55
CA TYR A 262 13.75 -5.75 7.35
C TYR A 262 14.55 -6.87 6.67
N LYS A 263 13.82 -7.70 5.93
CA LYS A 263 14.33 -8.74 5.03
C LYS A 263 13.90 -8.36 3.62
N LEU A 264 14.82 -8.48 2.66
CA LEU A 264 14.60 -8.04 1.28
C LEU A 264 14.79 -9.21 0.32
N SER A 265 13.88 -9.41 -0.62
CA SER A 265 14.04 -10.43 -1.66
C SER A 265 15.09 -10.06 -2.70
N THR A 266 15.63 -11.08 -3.35
CA THR A 266 16.24 -10.93 -4.66
C THR A 266 15.26 -10.27 -5.62
N LEU A 267 15.81 -9.52 -6.59
CA LEU A 267 15.04 -8.89 -7.65
C LEU A 267 14.34 -9.94 -8.51
N ILE A 268 13.02 -9.83 -8.66
CA ILE A 268 12.25 -10.61 -9.62
C ILE A 268 11.98 -9.71 -10.82
N GLN A 269 12.39 -10.17 -12.00
CA GLN A 269 12.25 -9.40 -13.24
C GLN A 269 11.20 -10.05 -14.14
N TYR A 270 10.13 -9.32 -14.41
CA TYR A 270 9.22 -9.58 -15.51
C TYR A 270 9.91 -9.21 -16.83
N THR A 271 10.22 -10.24 -17.62
CA THR A 271 10.91 -10.10 -18.91
C THR A 271 9.97 -10.40 -20.07
N VAL A 272 10.32 -9.86 -21.23
CA VAL A 272 9.56 -9.96 -22.48
C VAL A 272 10.55 -10.30 -23.58
N ILE A 273 10.20 -11.26 -24.42
CA ILE A 273 10.99 -11.61 -25.60
C ILE A 273 10.31 -11.00 -26.82
N ASN A 274 11.12 -10.45 -27.73
CA ASN A 274 10.68 -10.05 -29.06
C ASN A 274 11.01 -11.20 -30.03
N ASP A 275 9.98 -11.92 -30.48
CA ASP A 275 10.12 -13.02 -31.45
C ASP A 275 10.22 -12.53 -32.91
N SER A 276 10.17 -11.22 -33.16
CA SER A 276 10.26 -10.65 -34.52
C SER A 276 11.61 -10.04 -34.84
N LEU A 277 11.95 -10.10 -36.12
CA LEU A 277 13.10 -9.42 -36.71
C LEU A 277 12.81 -7.95 -37.10
N ASP A 278 11.54 -7.53 -37.11
CA ASP A 278 11.12 -6.22 -37.65
C ASP A 278 10.89 -5.13 -36.58
N GLY A 279 11.17 -5.43 -35.31
CA GLY A 279 11.09 -4.45 -34.22
C GLY A 279 9.66 -4.12 -33.76
N TYR A 280 8.64 -4.65 -34.42
CA TYR A 280 7.21 -4.48 -34.09
C TYR A 280 6.53 -5.79 -33.66
N GLY A 281 7.32 -6.82 -33.38
CA GLY A 281 6.85 -8.17 -33.15
C GLY A 281 5.90 -8.40 -32.00
N ASP A 282 5.47 -9.66 -31.97
CA ASP A 282 4.77 -10.24 -30.84
C ASP A 282 5.67 -10.29 -29.61
N LEU A 283 5.68 -9.17 -28.87
CA LEU A 283 6.20 -9.08 -27.52
C LEU A 283 5.45 -10.07 -26.64
N LYS A 284 6.17 -11.08 -26.13
CA LYS A 284 5.60 -12.15 -25.31
C LYS A 284 6.18 -12.10 -23.90
N PRO A 285 5.33 -11.93 -22.87
CA PRO A 285 5.72 -12.13 -21.48
C PRO A 285 6.34 -13.50 -21.27
N VAL A 286 7.53 -13.53 -20.65
CA VAL A 286 8.28 -14.77 -20.40
C VAL A 286 7.71 -15.50 -19.20
N GLN A 287 7.34 -16.77 -19.39
CA GLN A 287 6.98 -17.65 -18.28
C GLN A 287 8.23 -18.01 -17.46
N PRO A 288 8.12 -18.23 -16.14
CA PRO A 288 6.90 -18.22 -15.33
C PRO A 288 6.69 -16.92 -14.51
N TRP A 289 7.44 -15.85 -14.80
CA TRP A 289 7.55 -14.69 -13.91
C TRP A 289 6.23 -14.02 -13.57
N PRO A 290 5.29 -13.82 -14.52
CA PRO A 290 4.00 -13.23 -14.18
C PRO A 290 3.20 -14.04 -13.15
N ASP A 291 3.21 -15.38 -13.26
CA ASP A 291 2.48 -16.25 -12.34
C ASP A 291 3.13 -16.31 -10.95
N ILE A 292 4.47 -16.19 -10.91
CA ILE A 292 5.24 -16.07 -9.66
C ILE A 292 4.85 -14.77 -8.94
N ILE A 293 4.93 -13.63 -9.62
CA ILE A 293 4.62 -12.32 -9.02
C ILE A 293 3.20 -12.30 -8.47
N ALA A 294 2.21 -12.72 -9.27
CA ALA A 294 0.83 -12.76 -8.83
C ALA A 294 0.60 -13.74 -7.66
N GLY A 295 1.28 -14.90 -7.68
CA GLY A 295 1.22 -15.89 -6.61
C GLY A 295 1.80 -15.38 -5.29
N ILE A 296 2.93 -14.66 -5.34
CA ILE A 296 3.52 -13.99 -4.18
C ILE A 296 2.57 -12.92 -3.66
N LEU A 297 2.02 -12.06 -4.53
CA LEU A 297 1.09 -11.01 -4.13
C LEU A 297 -0.12 -11.58 -3.39
N LEU A 298 -0.71 -12.67 -3.88
CA LEU A 298 -1.80 -13.36 -3.18
C LEU A 298 -1.37 -13.83 -1.79
N ASP A 299 -0.31 -14.64 -1.72
CA ASP A 299 0.13 -15.28 -0.48
C ASP A 299 0.61 -14.27 0.58
N TRP A 300 1.43 -13.30 0.17
CA TRP A 300 1.96 -12.28 1.06
C TRP A 300 0.92 -11.27 1.51
N THR A 301 -0.12 -11.03 0.70
CA THR A 301 -1.28 -10.26 1.17
C THR A 301 -2.01 -11.05 2.25
N GLN A 302 -2.24 -12.36 2.08
CA GLN A 302 -2.91 -13.19 3.10
C GLN A 302 -2.11 -13.32 4.40
N LYS A 303 -0.78 -13.41 4.31
CA LYS A 303 0.17 -13.56 5.43
C LYS A 303 0.80 -12.23 5.87
N SER A 304 0.10 -11.12 5.63
CA SER A 304 0.71 -9.78 5.67
C SER A 304 1.38 -9.38 6.99
N PHE A 305 0.98 -10.00 8.11
CA PHE A 305 1.51 -9.69 9.44
C PHE A 305 2.34 -10.83 10.03
N ASP A 306 2.59 -11.87 9.24
CA ASP A 306 3.37 -13.02 9.65
C ASP A 306 4.81 -12.85 9.18
N ASP A 307 5.77 -13.31 10.00
CA ASP A 307 7.15 -13.47 9.55
C ASP A 307 7.24 -14.65 8.55
N LEU A 308 8.43 -14.87 7.98
CA LEU A 308 8.70 -15.96 7.06
C LEU A 308 8.43 -17.33 7.70
N ASP A 309 7.72 -18.20 6.97
CA ASP A 309 7.44 -19.58 7.36
C ASP A 309 7.96 -20.60 6.33
N ASN A 310 7.83 -21.89 6.64
CA ASN A 310 8.26 -22.97 5.74
C ASN A 310 7.41 -23.05 4.46
N ASP A 311 6.17 -22.57 4.50
CA ASP A 311 5.25 -22.56 3.38
C ASP A 311 5.36 -21.28 2.54
N ASP A 312 6.29 -20.39 2.83
CA ASP A 312 6.50 -19.14 2.11
C ASP A 312 7.16 -19.35 0.74
N TRP A 313 7.02 -18.38 -0.16
CA TRP A 313 7.69 -18.37 -1.47
C TRP A 313 9.21 -18.20 -1.38
N PHE A 314 9.68 -17.61 -0.30
CA PHE A 314 11.09 -17.29 -0.11
C PHE A 314 11.71 -18.06 1.06
N GLU A 315 13.03 -18.22 1.01
CA GLU A 315 13.86 -18.67 2.11
C GLU A 315 14.99 -17.68 2.37
N VAL A 316 15.52 -17.70 3.61
CA VAL A 316 16.66 -16.86 3.97
C VAL A 316 17.92 -17.37 3.26
N VAL A 317 18.68 -16.45 2.67
CA VAL A 317 20.04 -16.76 2.20
C VAL A 317 20.94 -16.86 3.43
N ALA A 318 21.45 -18.07 3.70
CA ALA A 318 22.44 -18.32 4.75
C ALA A 318 23.80 -17.73 4.40
#